data_AF-U2C4Y1-F1
#
_entry.id   AF-U2C4Y1-F1
#
_cell.length_a   1.000
_cell.length_b   1.000
_cell.length_c   1.000
_cell.angle_alpha   90.00
_cell.angle_beta   90.00
_cell.angle_gamma   90.00
#
_symmetry.space_group_name_H-M   'P 1'
#
loop_
_entity.id
_entity.type
_entity.pdbx_description
1 polymer ?
#
loop_
_entity_poly.entity_id
_entity_poly.type
_entity_poly.pdbx_seq_one_letter_code
_entity_poly.pdbx_strand_id
1 'polypeptide(L)'
;MKKQTNTPLRAFDVAVDRLLMEFCEKHDLSYEFSVGNDSVDMFLISDYFFSLSDIYFDLKSNQPKGKIIEWYDYLLDNEIEISYYAYCMGLRKEQLSKKQND
;
A
#
# COMPACT_ATOMS: atom_id res chain seq x y z
N MET A 1 15.89 -29.50 -17.61
CA MET A 1 15.58 -28.72 -16.39
C MET A 1 16.00 -27.28 -16.62
N LYS A 2 15.06 -26.33 -16.66
CA LYS A 2 15.42 -24.90 -16.73
C LYS A 2 16.13 -24.55 -15.42
N LYS A 3 17.36 -24.01 -15.50
CA LYS A 3 18.09 -23.49 -14.33
C LYS A 3 17.15 -22.54 -13.59
N GLN A 4 16.93 -22.75 -12.30
CA GLN A 4 16.38 -21.70 -11.43
C GLN A 4 17.34 -20.51 -11.55
N THR A 5 16.89 -19.46 -12.22
CA THR A 5 17.70 -18.28 -12.51
C THR A 5 17.74 -17.39 -11.28
N ASN A 6 18.87 -17.38 -10.57
CA ASN A 6 19.23 -16.39 -9.54
C ASN A 6 19.38 -15.00 -10.16
N THR A 7 18.28 -14.39 -10.63
CA THR A 7 18.29 -13.02 -11.17
C THR A 7 17.83 -12.04 -10.09
N PRO A 8 18.33 -10.78 -10.14
CA PRO A 8 17.81 -9.72 -9.29
C PRO A 8 16.30 -9.54 -9.40
N LEU A 9 15.72 -9.69 -10.60
CA LEU A 9 14.27 -9.62 -10.81
C LEU A 9 13.54 -10.72 -10.03
N ARG A 10 14.01 -11.97 -10.11
CA ARG A 10 13.37 -13.05 -9.35
C ARG A 10 13.51 -12.85 -7.84
N ALA A 11 14.64 -12.32 -7.38
CA ALA A 11 14.84 -11.99 -5.97
C ALA A 11 13.91 -10.87 -5.51
N PHE A 12 13.66 -9.87 -6.37
CA PHE A 12 12.69 -8.80 -6.13
C PHE A 12 11.26 -9.36 -6.03
N ASP A 13 10.81 -10.16 -7.00
CA ASP A 13 9.47 -10.75 -6.97
C ASP A 13 9.23 -11.55 -5.68
N VAL A 14 10.21 -12.38 -5.28
CA VAL A 14 10.13 -13.16 -4.04
C VAL A 14 10.11 -12.26 -2.79
N ALA A 15 10.80 -11.11 -2.81
CA ALA A 15 10.75 -10.17 -1.71
C ALA A 15 9.38 -9.48 -1.62
N VAL A 16 8.81 -9.09 -2.76
CA VAL A 16 7.47 -8.49 -2.83
C VAL A 16 6.41 -9.47 -2.37
N ASP A 17 6.45 -10.73 -2.83
CA ASP A 17 5.53 -11.79 -2.36
C ASP A 17 5.52 -11.91 -0.83
N ARG A 18 6.70 -11.85 -0.21
CA ARG A 18 6.82 -11.91 1.26
C ARG A 18 6.26 -10.68 1.96
N LEU A 19 6.49 -9.49 1.40
CA LEU A 19 5.91 -8.25 1.94
C LEU A 19 4.38 -8.30 1.85
N LEU A 20 3.83 -8.77 0.72
CA LEU A 20 2.39 -8.93 0.54
C LEU A 20 1.80 -9.90 1.58
N MET A 21 2.45 -11.05 1.80
CA MET A 21 2.02 -12.02 2.82
C MET A 21 2.02 -11.40 4.22
N GLU A 22 3.13 -10.78 4.63
CA GLU A 22 3.26 -10.16 5.96
C GLU A 22 2.24 -9.04 6.17
N PHE A 23 2.02 -8.21 5.15
CA PHE A 23 1.02 -7.15 5.17
C PHE A 23 -0.40 -7.70 5.28
N CYS A 24 -0.75 -8.72 4.48
CA CYS A 24 -2.06 -9.36 4.52
C CYS A 24 -2.33 -9.99 5.88
N GLU A 25 -1.36 -10.72 6.45
CA GLU A 25 -1.47 -11.32 7.79
C GLU A 25 -1.65 -10.25 8.88
N LYS A 26 -0.86 -9.18 8.83
CA LYS A 26 -0.95 -8.06 9.79
C LYS A 26 -2.33 -7.42 9.79
N HIS A 27 -2.90 -7.19 8.61
CA HIS A 27 -4.18 -6.49 8.46
C HIS A 27 -5.39 -7.42 8.42
N ASP A 28 -5.19 -8.74 8.40
CA ASP A 28 -6.25 -9.75 8.25
C ASP A 28 -7.02 -9.54 6.93
N LEU A 29 -6.25 -9.39 5.86
CA LEU A 29 -6.71 -9.19 4.48
C LEU A 29 -6.24 -10.33 3.57
N SER A 30 -6.84 -10.44 2.39
CA SER A 30 -6.49 -11.47 1.39
C SER A 30 -5.92 -10.82 0.13
N TYR A 31 -4.77 -11.29 -0.35
CA TYR A 31 -4.24 -10.85 -1.64
C TYR A 31 -5.03 -11.49 -2.79
N GLU A 32 -5.49 -10.67 -3.74
CA GLU A 32 -6.26 -11.13 -4.89
C GLU A 32 -5.39 -11.19 -6.16
N PHE A 33 -4.87 -10.04 -6.62
CA PHE A 33 -4.02 -9.97 -7.81
C PHE A 33 -3.25 -8.65 -7.91
N SER A 34 -2.25 -8.63 -8.80
CA SER A 34 -1.53 -7.42 -9.20
C SER A 34 -2.19 -6.74 -10.40
N VAL A 35 -2.39 -5.42 -10.30
CA VAL A 35 -2.85 -4.58 -11.40
C VAL A 35 -1.68 -4.39 -12.36
N GLY A 36 -1.76 -5.01 -13.53
CA GLY A 36 -0.66 -5.00 -14.53
C GLY A 36 0.10 -6.32 -14.62
N ASN A 37 -0.23 -7.31 -13.77
CA ASN A 37 0.42 -8.63 -13.75
C ASN A 37 1.95 -8.54 -13.52
N ASP A 38 2.36 -7.60 -12.65
CA ASP A 38 3.74 -7.38 -12.22
C ASP A 38 3.88 -7.28 -10.68
N SER A 39 5.09 -7.01 -10.17
CA SER A 39 5.36 -6.90 -8.73
C SER A 39 5.76 -5.50 -8.28
N VAL A 40 5.52 -4.45 -9.09
CA VAL A 40 6.13 -3.13 -8.85
C VAL A 40 5.15 -2.05 -8.44
N ASP A 41 3.90 -2.10 -8.91
CA ASP A 41 3.00 -0.95 -8.81
C ASP A 41 1.90 -1.17 -7.78
N MET A 42 0.78 -1.78 -8.19
CA MET A 42 -0.47 -1.77 -7.44
C MET A 42 -1.08 -3.16 -7.31
N PHE A 43 -1.65 -3.43 -6.13
CA PHE A 43 -2.22 -4.72 -5.77
C PHE A 43 -3.66 -4.55 -5.30
N LEU A 44 -4.54 -5.44 -5.76
CA LEU A 44 -5.84 -5.64 -5.15
C LEU A 44 -5.68 -6.57 -3.95
N ILE A 45 -6.05 -6.09 -2.78
CA ILE A 45 -6.01 -6.81 -1.51
C ILE A 45 -7.38 -6.65 -0.84
N SER A 46 -8.12 -7.75 -0.74
CA SER A 46 -9.55 -7.80 -0.44
C SER A 46 -10.31 -6.85 -1.37
N ASP A 47 -10.89 -5.77 -0.84
CA ASP A 47 -11.63 -4.77 -1.61
C ASP A 47 -10.84 -3.46 -1.84
N TYR A 48 -9.54 -3.45 -1.54
CA TYR A 48 -8.71 -2.25 -1.52
C TYR A 48 -7.56 -2.32 -2.52
N PHE A 49 -7.27 -1.18 -3.15
CA PHE A 49 -6.08 -1.02 -3.99
C PHE A 49 -4.96 -0.35 -3.21
N PHE A 50 -3.84 -1.05 -3.06
CA PHE A 50 -2.65 -0.52 -2.38
C PHE A 50 -1.44 -0.57 -3.29
N SER A 51 -0.62 0.49 -3.28
CA SER A 51 0.66 0.48 -3.98
C SER A 51 1.72 -0.29 -3.17
N LEU A 52 2.78 -0.76 -3.84
CA LEU A 52 3.95 -1.33 -3.16
C LEU A 52 4.54 -0.33 -2.15
N SER A 53 4.47 0.97 -2.44
CA SER A 53 4.98 2.02 -1.56
C SER A 53 4.16 2.15 -0.27
N ASP A 54 2.85 2.02 -0.36
CA ASP A 54 1.96 2.05 0.82
C ASP A 54 2.23 0.84 1.72
N ILE A 55 2.31 -0.36 1.13
CA ILE A 55 2.64 -1.61 1.84
C ILE A 55 4.00 -1.53 2.51
N TYR A 56 5.02 -1.06 1.77
CA TYR A 56 6.37 -0.89 2.31
C TYR A 56 6.39 0.09 3.49
N PHE A 57 5.73 1.23 3.35
CA PHE A 57 5.65 2.23 4.43
C PHE A 57 4.92 1.68 5.65
N ASP A 58 3.78 1.02 5.46
CA ASP A 58 2.96 0.44 6.52
C ASP A 58 3.78 -0.54 7.39
N LEU A 59 4.47 -1.48 6.74
CA LEU A 59 5.33 -2.46 7.39
C LEU A 59 6.55 -1.80 8.04
N LYS A 60 7.28 -0.95 7.30
CA LYS A 60 8.50 -0.30 7.79
C LYS A 60 8.27 0.59 9.01
N SER A 61 7.16 1.31 9.02
CA SER A 61 6.79 2.19 10.14
C SER A 61 5.94 1.50 11.20
N ASN A 62 5.67 0.21 11.03
CA ASN A 62 4.86 -0.62 11.92
C ASN A 62 3.52 0.05 12.27
N GLN A 63 2.80 0.52 11.25
CA GLN A 63 1.50 1.17 11.45
C GLN A 63 0.52 0.25 12.18
N PRO A 64 -0.45 0.77 12.94
CA PRO A 64 -1.44 -0.07 13.61
C PRO A 64 -2.24 -0.92 12.62
N LYS A 65 -2.65 -2.13 13.07
CA LYS A 65 -3.60 -2.96 12.32
C LYS A 65 -4.84 -2.14 11.95
N GLY A 66 -5.24 -2.21 10.68
CA GLY A 66 -6.38 -1.47 10.13
C GLY A 66 -6.12 -0.02 9.75
N LYS A 67 -4.95 0.56 10.07
CA LYS A 67 -4.69 1.99 9.83
C LYS A 67 -4.76 2.40 8.36
N ILE A 68 -4.30 1.52 7.47
CA ILE A 68 -4.37 1.74 6.02
C ILE A 68 -5.81 1.67 5.47
N ILE A 69 -6.68 0.88 6.10
CA ILE A 69 -8.11 0.81 5.77
C ILE A 69 -8.79 2.11 6.21
N GLU A 70 -8.51 2.57 7.44
CA GLU A 70 -9.01 3.88 7.92
C GLU A 70 -8.61 5.03 6.97
N TRP A 71 -7.39 4.98 6.42
CA TRP A 71 -6.95 5.95 5.44
C TRP A 71 -7.75 5.84 4.14
N TYR A 72 -7.90 4.63 3.61
CA TYR A 72 -8.62 4.39 2.36
C TYR A 72 -10.08 4.86 2.45
N ASP A 73 -10.79 4.44 3.50
CA ASP A 73 -12.18 4.85 3.76
C ASP A 73 -12.27 6.37 3.96
N TYR A 74 -11.29 6.97 4.66
CA TYR A 74 -11.23 8.41 4.83
C TYR A 74 -11.11 9.17 3.50
N LEU A 75 -10.36 8.66 2.53
CA LEU A 75 -10.29 9.26 1.18
C LEU A 75 -11.65 9.20 0.47
N LEU A 76 -12.32 8.05 0.54
CA LEU A 76 -13.62 7.82 -0.10
C LEU A 76 -14.71 8.71 0.51
N ASP A 77 -14.85 8.70 1.84
CA ASP A 77 -15.86 9.47 2.56
C ASP A 77 -15.73 10.98 2.36
N ASN A 78 -14.51 11.44 2.06
CA ASN A 78 -14.21 12.86 1.95
C ASN A 78 -14.03 13.35 0.52
N GLU A 79 -13.98 12.45 -0.47
CA GLU A 79 -13.67 12.74 -1.87
C GLU A 79 -12.38 13.56 -2.03
N ILE A 80 -11.29 13.12 -1.38
CA ILE A 80 -9.99 13.80 -1.40
C ILE A 80 -8.86 12.85 -1.75
N GLU A 81 -7.72 13.42 -2.13
CA GLU A 81 -6.49 12.69 -2.40
C GLU A 81 -5.40 13.13 -1.41
N ILE A 82 -5.06 12.23 -0.48
CA ILE A 82 -3.96 12.38 0.47
C ILE A 82 -3.19 11.07 0.44
N SER A 83 -1.85 11.12 0.35
CA SER A 83 -1.04 9.91 0.43
C SER A 83 -1.14 9.25 1.81
N TYR A 84 -0.99 7.94 1.87
CA TYR A 84 -1.05 7.21 3.14
C TYR A 84 -0.03 7.74 4.15
N TYR A 85 1.19 8.03 3.69
CA TYR A 85 2.23 8.69 4.49
C TYR A 85 1.73 10.00 5.12
N ALA A 86 1.19 10.92 4.31
CA ALA A 86 0.76 12.22 4.81
C ALA A 86 -0.42 12.09 5.78
N TYR A 87 -1.33 11.16 5.53
CA TYR A 87 -2.41 10.83 6.45
C TYR A 87 -1.88 10.33 7.80
N CYS A 88 -0.87 9.44 7.80
CA CYS A 88 -0.22 8.97 9.02
C CYS A 88 0.56 10.08 9.75
N MET A 89 1.07 11.08 9.03
CA MET A 89 1.67 12.29 9.61
C MET A 89 0.64 13.32 10.10
N GLY A 90 -0.66 13.03 10.00
CA GLY A 90 -1.72 13.86 10.55
C GLY A 90 -2.35 14.84 9.56
N LEU A 91 -2.05 14.76 8.26
CA LEU A 91 -2.72 15.57 7.24
C LEU A 91 -4.19 15.14 7.12
N ARG A 92 -5.11 16.11 7.17
CA ARG A 92 -6.56 15.93 7.04
C ARG A 92 -7.16 16.95 6.07
N LYS A 93 -8.39 16.70 5.62
CA LYS A 93 -9.17 17.51 4.67
C LYS A 93 -9.17 18.99 5.01
N GLU A 94 -9.35 19.33 6.29
CA GLU A 94 -9.45 20.71 6.78
C GLU A 94 -8.16 21.52 6.53
N GLN A 95 -7.04 20.84 6.30
CA GLN A 95 -5.75 21.45 6.02
C GLN A 95 -5.49 21.62 4.52
N LEU A 96 -6.26 20.97 3.64
CA LEU A 96 -6.10 21.07 2.18
C LEU A 96 -6.57 22.43 1.63
N SER A 97 -7.56 23.05 2.26
CA SER A 97 -8.15 24.33 1.85
C SER A 97 -7.28 25.56 2.13
N LYS A 98 -6.18 25.41 2.89
CA LYS A 98 -5.30 26.54 3.26
C LYS A 98 -4.25 26.90 2.20
N LYS A 99 -4.18 26.17 1.08
CA LYS A 99 -3.12 26.33 0.06
C LYS A 99 -3.48 27.19 -1.16
N GLN A 100 -4.60 27.91 -1.17
CA GLN A 100 -5.04 28.66 -2.37
C GLN A 100 -4.93 30.20 -2.31
N ASN A 101 -4.29 30.81 -1.30
CA ASN A 101 -4.18 32.28 -1.23
C ASN A 101 -2.80 32.80 -0.81
N ASP A 102 -1.72 32.36 -1.48
CA ASP A 102 -0.41 33.07 -1.48
C ASP A 102 0.09 33.24 -2.92
#